data_AF-A0A4P7J9H7-F1
#
_entry.id   AF-A0A4P7J9H7-F1
#
_cell.length_a   1.000
_cell.length_b   1.000
_cell.length_c   1.000
_cell.angle_alpha   90.00
_cell.angle_beta   90.00
_cell.angle_gamma   90.00
#
_symmetry.space_group_name_H-M   'P 1'
#
loop_
_entity.id
_entity.type
_entity.pdbx_description
1 polymer ?
#
loop_
_entity_poly.entity_id
_entity_poly.type
_entity_poly.pdbx_seq_one_letter_code
_entity_poly.pdbx_strand_id
1 'polypeptide(L)'
;MGLDLYAGVTHEDYPVGHSWYYRLGGETLKPKAIRAEVIASGYEGYRGDEIEAIDQMAEPVRSQKLRALNATVPRDLKCDLARYRQIASDIRRLPRNGIIAEHPISSCPYMAISLKYAHLSNSFAHLTRLEKLLTQQGDLFG
;
A
#
# COMPACT_ATOMS: atom_id res chain seq x y z
N MET A 1 -10.49 -32.50 -22.92
CA MET A 1 -11.40 -32.29 -21.78
C MET A 1 -10.59 -31.55 -20.73
N GLY A 2 -10.58 -30.21 -20.77
CA GLY A 2 -9.79 -29.40 -19.87
C GLY A 2 -10.48 -29.36 -18.51
N LEU A 3 -9.82 -29.84 -17.47
CA LEU A 3 -10.29 -29.68 -16.10
C LEU A 3 -10.34 -28.18 -15.80
N ASP A 4 -11.55 -27.68 -15.56
CA ASP A 4 -11.81 -26.33 -15.08
C ASP A 4 -11.36 -26.24 -13.62
N LEU A 5 -10.03 -26.18 -13.40
CA LEU A 5 -9.39 -26.19 -12.08
C LEU A 5 -9.71 -24.95 -11.23
N TYR A 6 -10.51 -24.01 -11.75
CA TYR A 6 -10.93 -22.78 -11.09
C TYR A 6 -12.44 -22.61 -10.96
N ALA A 7 -13.23 -23.65 -11.29
CA ALA A 7 -14.68 -23.65 -11.08
C ALA A 7 -15.02 -23.64 -9.57
N GLY A 8 -14.92 -22.45 -8.95
CA GLY A 8 -15.27 -22.24 -7.54
C GLY A 8 -14.41 -21.21 -6.81
N VAL A 9 -13.26 -20.80 -7.34
CA VAL A 9 -12.41 -19.78 -6.69
C VAL A 9 -12.81 -18.40 -7.18
N THR A 10 -13.11 -17.50 -6.26
CA THR A 10 -13.49 -16.11 -6.55
C THR A 10 -12.45 -15.14 -6.00
N HIS A 11 -12.57 -13.86 -6.33
CA HIS A 11 -11.68 -12.84 -5.77
C HIS A 11 -11.87 -12.69 -4.24
N GLU A 12 -13.02 -13.09 -3.69
CA GLU A 12 -13.34 -13.00 -2.26
C GLU A 12 -12.44 -13.91 -1.41
N ASP A 13 -11.87 -14.97 -2.02
CA ASP A 13 -10.93 -15.88 -1.37
C ASP A 13 -9.52 -15.29 -1.18
N TYR A 14 -9.29 -14.08 -1.69
CA TYR A 14 -8.00 -13.40 -1.65
C TYR A 14 -8.11 -12.00 -1.06
N PRO A 15 -7.15 -11.57 -0.22
CA PRO A 15 -7.14 -10.20 0.25
C PRO A 15 -6.85 -9.24 -0.90
N VAL A 16 -7.30 -7.99 -0.77
CA VAL A 16 -7.08 -6.90 -1.75
C VAL A 16 -5.60 -6.70 -2.09
N GLY A 17 -4.69 -7.02 -1.15
CA GLY A 17 -3.25 -6.97 -1.37
C GLY A 17 -2.69 -8.06 -2.28
N HIS A 18 -3.47 -9.07 -2.66
CA HIS A 18 -3.00 -10.23 -3.41
C HIS A 18 -3.28 -10.11 -4.91
N SER A 19 -2.37 -10.58 -5.75
CA SER A 19 -2.49 -10.47 -7.22
C SER A 19 -3.70 -11.24 -7.76
N TRP A 20 -4.06 -12.39 -7.16
CA TRP A 20 -5.22 -13.17 -7.59
C TRP A 20 -6.56 -12.48 -7.35
N TYR A 21 -6.66 -11.62 -6.33
CA TYR A 21 -7.85 -10.79 -6.12
C TYR A 21 -8.18 -9.99 -7.40
N TYR A 22 -7.19 -9.30 -7.96
CA TYR A 22 -7.38 -8.53 -9.20
C TYR A 22 -7.54 -9.41 -10.44
N ARG A 23 -6.82 -10.54 -10.50
CA ARG A 23 -6.92 -11.49 -11.62
C ARG A 23 -8.34 -12.10 -11.73
N LEU A 24 -9.00 -12.31 -10.60
CA LEU A 24 -10.35 -12.87 -10.50
C LEU A 24 -11.45 -11.80 -10.52
N GLY A 25 -11.10 -10.56 -10.87
CA GLY A 25 -12.07 -9.48 -11.10
C GLY A 25 -12.37 -8.60 -9.89
N GLY A 26 -11.61 -8.72 -8.80
CA GLY A 26 -11.74 -7.85 -7.63
C GLY A 26 -11.56 -6.36 -7.94
N GLU A 27 -12.27 -5.51 -7.20
CA GLU A 27 -12.29 -4.07 -7.44
C GLU A 27 -10.98 -3.39 -7.01
N THR A 28 -10.46 -2.49 -7.86
CA THR A 28 -9.35 -1.60 -7.50
C THR A 28 -9.80 -0.53 -6.51
N LEU A 29 -9.34 -0.62 -5.26
CA LEU A 29 -9.72 0.35 -4.23
C LEU A 29 -9.26 1.77 -4.54
N LYS A 30 -10.06 2.74 -4.11
CA LYS A 30 -9.66 4.16 -4.12
C LYS A 30 -8.64 4.39 -3.00
N PRO A 31 -7.65 5.30 -3.18
CA PRO A 31 -6.66 5.59 -2.13
C PRO A 31 -7.24 5.95 -0.76
N LYS A 32 -8.40 6.61 -0.72
CA LYS A 32 -9.09 6.93 0.52
C LYS A 32 -9.57 5.67 1.28
N ALA A 33 -10.03 4.65 0.55
CA ALA A 33 -10.43 3.37 1.13
C ALA A 33 -9.21 2.62 1.66
N ILE A 34 -8.12 2.56 0.88
CA ILE A 34 -6.85 1.95 1.32
C ILE A 34 -6.36 2.60 2.63
N ARG A 35 -6.36 3.94 2.71
CA ARG A 35 -6.00 4.65 3.94
C ARG A 35 -6.91 4.26 5.12
N ALA A 36 -8.21 4.18 4.89
CA ALA A 36 -9.17 3.82 5.95
C ALA A 36 -8.95 2.39 6.47
N GLU A 37 -8.68 1.43 5.58
CA GLU A 37 -8.37 0.04 5.95
C GLU A 37 -7.06 -0.06 6.75
N VAL A 38 -6.02 0.66 6.33
CA VAL A 38 -4.74 0.71 7.05
C VAL A 38 -4.93 1.26 8.46
N ILE A 39 -5.67 2.37 8.61
CA ILE A 39 -5.97 2.95 9.92
C ILE A 39 -6.78 1.97 10.78
N ALA A 40 -7.81 1.35 10.20
CA ALA A 40 -8.69 0.43 10.93
C ALA A 40 -7.99 -0.86 11.37
N SER A 41 -7.04 -1.36 10.57
CA SER A 41 -6.25 -2.56 10.90
C SER A 41 -5.16 -2.33 11.94
N GLY A 42 -4.81 -1.07 12.24
CA GLY A 42 -3.65 -0.76 13.09
C GLY A 42 -2.31 -1.15 12.46
N TYR A 43 -2.26 -1.39 11.14
CA TYR A 43 -1.03 -1.77 10.45
C TYR A 43 0.00 -0.63 10.51
N GLU A 44 1.22 -0.96 10.95
CA GLU A 44 2.29 0.03 11.17
C GLU A 44 3.28 0.16 10.01
N GLY A 45 3.16 -0.70 9.00
CA GLY A 45 4.07 -0.73 7.85
C GLY A 45 5.43 -1.35 8.16
N TYR A 46 6.22 -1.60 7.11
CA TYR A 46 7.52 -2.31 7.26
C TYR A 46 8.59 -1.51 8.04
N ARG A 47 8.39 -0.21 8.24
CA ARG A 47 9.30 0.69 8.98
C ARG A 47 8.82 0.95 10.40
N GLY A 48 7.83 0.20 10.92
CA GLY A 48 7.32 0.37 12.27
C GLY A 48 8.43 0.39 13.31
N ASP A 49 9.30 -0.62 13.29
CA ASP A 49 10.44 -0.75 14.21
C ASP A 49 11.47 0.39 14.06
N GLU A 50 11.72 0.86 12.84
CA GLU A 50 12.63 1.98 12.58
C GLU A 50 12.07 3.28 13.16
N ILE A 51 10.77 3.54 12.96
CA ILE A 51 10.10 4.73 13.47
C ILE A 51 10.06 4.69 15.01
N GLU A 52 9.81 3.53 15.60
CA GLU A 52 9.88 3.33 17.05
C GLU A 52 11.28 3.60 17.60
N ALA A 53 12.32 3.06 16.96
CA ALA A 53 13.70 3.31 17.38
C ALA A 53 14.08 4.80 17.30
N ILE A 54 13.55 5.54 16.33
CA ILE A 54 13.72 7.00 16.25
C ILE A 54 12.98 7.71 17.39
N ASP A 55 11.78 7.24 17.73
CA ASP A 55 10.96 7.83 18.79
C ASP A 55 11.62 7.75 20.18
N GLN A 56 12.43 6.73 20.41
CA GLN A 56 13.19 6.55 21.65
C GLN A 56 14.48 7.38 21.72
N MET A 57 14.81 8.18 20.70
CA MET A 57 16.00 9.04 20.71
C MET A 57 15.80 10.29 21.55
N ALA A 58 16.89 10.85 22.07
CA ALA A 58 16.85 12.14 22.75
C ALA A 58 16.60 13.30 21.75
N GLU A 59 15.94 14.35 22.23
CA GLU A 59 15.80 15.60 21.47
C GLU A 59 17.14 16.35 21.41
N PRO A 60 17.44 17.08 20.31
CA PRO A 60 16.57 17.34 19.14
C PRO A 60 16.67 16.27 18.03
N VAL A 61 17.45 15.20 18.22
CA VAL A 61 17.73 14.19 17.19
C VAL A 61 16.47 13.45 16.79
N ARG A 62 15.62 13.10 17.77
CA ARG A 62 14.30 12.48 17.54
C ARG A 62 13.47 13.32 16.58
N SER A 63 13.17 14.57 16.92
CA SER A 63 12.33 15.44 16.10
C SER A 63 12.92 15.70 14.70
N GLN A 64 14.24 15.86 14.60
CA GLN A 64 14.90 16.06 13.30
C GLN A 64 14.74 14.84 12.39
N LYS A 65 14.95 13.62 12.90
CA LYS A 65 14.79 12.38 12.12
C LYS A 65 13.34 12.12 11.74
N LEU A 66 12.39 12.30 12.67
CA LEU A 66 10.97 12.18 12.37
C LEU A 66 10.53 13.15 11.27
N ARG A 67 10.98 14.42 11.33
CA ARG A 67 10.71 15.42 10.27
C ARG A 67 11.35 15.04 8.94
N ALA A 68 12.57 14.51 8.94
CA ALA A 68 13.23 14.02 7.74
C ALA A 68 12.43 12.89 7.07
N LEU A 69 11.93 11.92 7.86
CA LEU A 69 11.05 10.87 7.34
C LEU A 69 9.70 11.42 6.86
N ASN A 70 9.12 12.36 7.60
CA ASN A 70 7.87 13.00 7.21
C ASN A 70 8.00 13.84 5.93
N ALA A 71 9.22 14.23 5.54
CA ALA A 71 9.47 14.87 4.25
C ALA A 71 9.62 13.86 3.09
N THR A 72 10.10 12.63 3.34
CA THR A 72 10.31 11.63 2.30
C THR A 72 9.05 10.82 1.98
N VAL A 73 8.31 10.37 2.99
CA VAL A 73 7.15 9.49 2.81
C VAL A 73 6.07 10.09 1.90
N PRO A 74 5.66 11.38 2.02
CA PRO A 74 4.67 11.97 1.12
C PRO A 74 5.12 12.01 -0.35
N ARG A 75 6.42 12.19 -0.61
CA ARG A 75 6.97 12.19 -1.97
C ARG A 75 6.86 10.81 -2.58
N ASP A 76 7.25 9.79 -1.85
CA ASP A 76 7.22 8.40 -2.32
C ASP A 76 5.76 7.95 -2.52
N LEU A 77 4.87 8.29 -1.59
CA LEU A 77 3.43 8.11 -1.70
C LEU A 77 2.87 8.75 -2.98
N LYS A 78 3.29 9.98 -3.32
CA LYS A 78 2.83 10.66 -4.54
C LYS A 78 3.25 9.90 -5.80
N CYS A 79 4.48 9.41 -5.86
CA CYS A 79 4.97 8.59 -6.98
C CYS A 79 4.19 7.27 -7.09
N ASP A 80 3.98 6.59 -5.96
CA ASP A 80 3.24 5.33 -5.93
C ASP A 80 1.75 5.53 -6.27
N LEU A 81 1.13 6.63 -5.85
CA LEU A 81 -0.24 6.97 -6.23
C LEU A 81 -0.39 7.20 -7.73
N ALA A 82 0.55 7.91 -8.35
CA ALA A 82 0.52 8.12 -9.79
C ALA A 82 0.60 6.79 -10.55
N ARG A 83 1.53 5.92 -10.14
CA ARG A 83 1.69 4.60 -10.76
C ARG A 83 0.50 3.68 -10.50
N TYR A 84 -0.03 3.66 -9.28
CA TYR A 84 -1.21 2.89 -8.91
C TYR A 84 -2.42 3.28 -9.76
N ARG A 85 -2.68 4.59 -9.92
CA ARG A 85 -3.80 5.09 -10.74
C ARG A 85 -3.67 4.69 -12.20
N GLN A 86 -2.45 4.73 -12.74
CA GLN A 86 -2.17 4.27 -14.10
C GLN A 86 -2.51 2.78 -14.26
N ILE A 87 -1.93 1.92 -13.40
CA ILE A 87 -2.16 0.47 -13.48
C ILE A 87 -3.64 0.13 -13.26
N ALA A 88 -4.31 0.78 -12.30
CA ALA A 88 -5.74 0.58 -12.07
C ALA A 88 -6.59 0.97 -13.29
N SER A 89 -6.19 2.02 -14.02
CA SER A 89 -6.82 2.37 -15.28
C SER A 89 -6.58 1.31 -16.36
N ASP A 90 -5.37 0.78 -16.44
CA ASP A 90 -5.01 -0.26 -17.42
C ASP A 90 -5.79 -1.55 -17.15
N ILE A 91 -5.87 -2.00 -15.90
CA ILE A 91 -6.66 -3.17 -15.49
C ILE A 91 -8.15 -2.99 -15.83
N ARG A 92 -8.72 -1.80 -15.60
CA ARG A 92 -10.13 -1.53 -15.95
C ARG A 92 -10.43 -1.65 -17.44
N ARG A 93 -9.42 -1.51 -18.30
CA ARG A 93 -9.54 -1.65 -19.75
C ARG A 93 -9.36 -3.09 -20.23
N LEU A 94 -8.87 -3.99 -19.37
CA LEU A 94 -8.72 -5.40 -19.72
C LEU A 94 -10.09 -6.09 -19.81
N PRO A 95 -10.28 -7.02 -20.75
CA PRO A 95 -11.49 -7.85 -20.79
C PRO A 95 -11.67 -8.60 -19.48
N ARG A 96 -12.87 -8.55 -18.89
CA ARG A 96 -13.22 -9.26 -17.65
C ARG A 96 -13.71 -10.70 -17.88
N ASN A 97 -13.57 -11.21 -19.11
CA ASN A 97 -14.25 -12.42 -19.55
C ASN A 97 -13.32 -13.62 -19.46
N GLY A 98 -13.38 -14.36 -18.35
CA GLY A 98 -12.73 -15.66 -18.19
C GLY A 98 -11.20 -15.57 -18.11
N ILE A 99 -10.58 -16.65 -17.63
CA ILE A 99 -9.16 -16.78 -17.31
C ILE A 99 -8.28 -15.99 -18.29
N ILE A 100 -7.83 -14.82 -17.82
CA ILE A 100 -7.10 -13.87 -18.63
C ILE A 100 -5.77 -14.51 -19.04
N ALA A 101 -5.45 -14.36 -20.32
CA ALA A 101 -4.24 -14.87 -20.97
C ALA A 101 -3.02 -14.71 -20.06
N GLU A 102 -2.17 -15.72 -20.04
CA GLU A 102 -0.96 -15.71 -19.22
C GLU A 102 -0.12 -14.46 -19.54
N HIS A 103 0.02 -13.59 -18.55
CA HIS A 103 0.98 -12.49 -18.63
C HIS A 103 2.32 -12.98 -18.06
N PRO A 104 3.45 -12.69 -18.72
CA PRO A 104 4.75 -12.83 -18.10
C PRO A 104 4.78 -12.11 -16.74
N ILE A 105 5.43 -12.70 -15.74
CA ILE A 105 5.50 -12.13 -14.38
C ILE A 105 6.02 -10.68 -14.43
N SER A 106 7.00 -10.39 -15.30
CA SER A 106 7.60 -9.06 -15.48
C SER A 106 6.64 -7.99 -16.02
N SER A 107 5.54 -8.38 -16.67
CA SER A 107 4.56 -7.48 -17.25
C SER A 107 3.14 -7.71 -16.73
N CYS A 108 2.99 -8.49 -15.64
CA CYS A 108 1.70 -8.84 -15.08
C CYS A 108 1.07 -7.62 -14.37
N PRO A 109 -0.05 -7.06 -14.89
CA PRO A 109 -0.68 -5.89 -14.30
C PRO A 109 -1.23 -6.16 -12.90
N TYR A 110 -1.69 -7.40 -12.63
CA TYR A 110 -2.22 -7.82 -11.33
C TYR A 110 -1.16 -7.88 -10.24
N MET A 111 0.05 -8.33 -10.58
CA MET A 111 1.20 -8.27 -9.69
C MET A 111 1.59 -6.82 -9.43
N ALA A 112 1.67 -6.01 -10.50
CA ALA A 112 2.05 -4.61 -10.39
C ALA A 112 1.10 -3.79 -9.49
N ILE A 113 -0.22 -4.00 -9.61
CA ILE A 113 -1.18 -3.30 -8.75
C ILE A 113 -1.14 -3.80 -7.31
N SER A 114 -0.95 -5.10 -7.08
CA SER A 114 -0.79 -5.69 -5.74
C SER A 114 0.43 -5.10 -5.02
N LEU A 115 1.57 -5.00 -5.70
CA LEU A 115 2.76 -4.35 -5.16
C LEU A 115 2.52 -2.88 -4.85
N LYS A 116 1.83 -2.15 -5.74
CA LYS A 116 1.52 -0.74 -5.48
C LYS A 116 0.49 -0.55 -4.38
N TYR A 117 -0.47 -1.45 -4.22
CA TYR A 117 -1.34 -1.47 -3.05
C TYR A 117 -0.50 -1.60 -1.77
N ALA A 118 0.42 -2.57 -1.71
CA ALA A 118 1.29 -2.75 -0.53
C ALA A 118 2.14 -1.51 -0.23
N HIS A 119 2.68 -0.85 -1.25
CA HIS A 119 3.41 0.41 -1.10
C HIS A 119 2.53 1.52 -0.51
N LEU A 120 1.33 1.74 -1.07
CA LEU A 120 0.39 2.72 -0.56
C LEU A 120 0.02 2.43 0.89
N SER A 121 -0.25 1.17 1.23
CA SER A 121 -0.57 0.76 2.58
C SER A 121 0.55 1.07 3.57
N ASN A 122 1.80 0.76 3.19
CA ASN A 122 2.97 1.11 3.98
C ASN A 122 3.11 2.63 4.17
N SER A 123 3.00 3.42 3.11
CA SER A 123 3.11 4.87 3.21
C SER A 123 2.00 5.47 4.09
N PHE A 124 0.76 4.99 3.98
CA PHE A 124 -0.33 5.47 4.84
C PHE A 124 -0.11 5.10 6.31
N ALA A 125 0.42 3.90 6.58
CA ALA A 125 0.78 3.48 7.93
C ALA A 125 1.87 4.38 8.53
N HIS A 126 2.95 4.61 7.76
CA HIS A 126 4.06 5.46 8.20
C HIS A 126 3.61 6.89 8.44
N LEU A 127 2.82 7.49 7.55
CA LEU A 127 2.30 8.85 7.74
C LEU A 127 1.44 8.95 9.00
N THR A 128 0.54 7.99 9.22
CA THR A 128 -0.33 7.99 10.40
C THR A 128 0.50 7.92 11.70
N ARG A 129 1.55 7.09 11.72
CA ARG A 129 2.47 6.99 12.86
C ARG A 129 3.28 8.28 13.05
N LEU A 130 3.87 8.80 11.99
CA LEU A 130 4.69 10.02 12.02
C LEU A 130 3.87 11.24 12.47
N GLU A 131 2.64 11.40 11.95
CA GLU A 131 1.71 12.44 12.38
C GLU A 131 1.45 12.35 13.89
N LYS A 132 1.16 11.15 14.41
CA LYS A 132 0.96 10.94 15.85
C LYS A 132 2.20 11.33 16.66
N LEU A 133 3.38 10.83 16.29
CA LEU A 133 4.61 11.08 17.06
C LEU A 133 5.08 12.54 16.99
N LEU A 134 4.88 13.22 15.86
CA LEU A 134 5.21 14.64 15.69
C LEU A 134 4.24 15.57 16.43
N THR A 135 3.00 15.13 16.70
CA THR A 135 2.07 15.90 17.56
C THR A 135 2.40 15.80 19.05
N GLN A 136 3.21 14.81 19.45
CA GLN A 136 3.70 14.71 20.82
C GLN A 136 4.86 15.70 20.99
N GLN A 137 4.61 16.76 21.75
CA GLN A 137 5.56 17.84 22.01
C GLN A 137 6.75 17.30 22.83
N GLY A 138 7.87 17.03 22.16
CA GLY A 138 9.15 16.66 22.79
C GLY A 138 10.10 17.84 23.01
N ASP A 139 9.87 18.95 22.31
CA ASP A 139 10.75 20.11 22.30
C ASP A 139 9.99 21.39 22.68
N LEU A 140 10.37 21.98 23.81
CA LEU A 140 9.86 23.27 24.30
C LEU A 140 10.67 24.45 23.74
N PHE A 141 11.81 24.20 23.11
CA PHE A 141 12.80 25.20 22.72
C PHE A 141 13.50 24.77 21.43
N GLY A 142 12.81 24.91 20.29
CA GLY A 142 13.41 24.69 18.97
C GLY A 142 14.67 25.51 18.73
#